data_AF-A0A0G4K8K4-F1
#
_entry.id   AF-A0A0G4K8K4-F1
#
_cell.length_a   1.000
_cell.length_b   1.000
_cell.length_c   1.000
_cell.angle_alpha   90.00
_cell.angle_beta   90.00
_cell.angle_gamma   90.00
#
_symmetry.space_group_name_H-M   'P 1'
#
loop_
_entity.id
_entity.type
_entity.pdbx_description
1 polymer ?
#
loop_
_entity_poly.entity_id
_entity_poly.type
_entity_poly.pdbx_seq_one_letter_code
_entity_poly.pdbx_strand_id
1 'polypeptide(L)'
;MRIYICFIIIFIISCQTNQVYNIKNEDDKSHFLKIYRIEYLKPNIKYNINGTLYSTDKQSRIYKVIRKDNLILSNAKRNNYAQRKIVELYGIKDHDQGGHIIGRQFGGSPNIDNLISINKKLNIGEMKKTEMEWRESIIKGYEINDIIIDINYIYTNTRPYIIIINYNIEKGYTNYRIQKIFTNE
;
A
#
# COMPACT_ATOMS: atom_id res chain seq x y z
N MET A 1 -20.87 -17.34 51.04
CA MET A 1 -20.07 -16.16 50.65
C MET A 1 -19.52 -16.42 49.25
N ARG A 2 -20.08 -15.77 48.22
CA ARG A 2 -19.69 -15.97 46.81
C ARG A 2 -18.35 -15.26 46.57
N ILE A 3 -17.31 -15.97 46.13
CA ILE A 3 -16.06 -15.36 45.67
C ILE A 3 -15.80 -15.81 44.24
N TYR A 4 -15.54 -14.81 43.41
CA TYR A 4 -15.57 -14.82 41.96
C TYR A 4 -14.42 -15.62 41.34
N ILE A 5 -14.75 -16.29 40.25
CA ILE A 5 -13.86 -16.94 39.30
C ILE A 5 -12.97 -15.88 38.65
N CYS A 6 -11.65 -15.99 38.82
CA CYS A 6 -10.66 -15.21 38.06
C CYS A 6 -10.14 -16.06 36.89
N PHE A 7 -10.87 -16.10 35.79
CA PHE A 7 -10.32 -16.50 34.49
C PHE A 7 -9.46 -15.34 33.98
N ILE A 8 -8.15 -15.40 34.24
CA ILE A 8 -7.18 -14.60 33.48
C ILE A 8 -6.60 -15.53 32.42
N ILE A 9 -7.33 -15.67 31.32
CA ILE A 9 -6.76 -16.11 30.04
C ILE A 9 -6.61 -14.85 29.20
N ILE A 10 -5.44 -14.22 29.29
CA ILE A 10 -5.01 -13.23 28.30
C ILE A 10 -4.11 -13.96 27.32
N PHE A 11 -4.74 -14.67 26.38
CA PHE A 11 -4.07 -15.12 25.17
C PHE A 11 -4.08 -13.93 24.19
N ILE A 12 -3.02 -13.11 24.21
CA ILE A 12 -2.76 -12.17 23.10
C ILE A 12 -2.23 -13.02 21.95
N ILE A 13 -3.15 -13.69 21.25
CA ILE A 13 -2.86 -14.24 19.94
C ILE A 13 -2.80 -13.02 19.01
N SER A 14 -1.61 -12.68 18.53
CA SER A 14 -1.47 -11.84 17.35
C SER A 14 -2.04 -12.61 16.15
N CYS A 15 -3.36 -12.66 16.05
CA CYS A 15 -4.00 -13.36 14.96
C CYS A 15 -3.93 -12.43 13.75
N GLN A 16 -2.89 -12.57 12.92
CA GLN A 16 -3.02 -12.16 11.53
C GLN A 16 -4.23 -12.91 10.97
N THR A 17 -5.23 -12.16 10.51
CA THR A 17 -6.41 -12.78 9.93
C THR A 17 -6.04 -13.32 8.54
N ASN A 18 -6.33 -14.60 8.29
CA ASN A 18 -6.17 -15.17 6.94
C ASN A 18 -7.27 -14.70 5.97
N GLN A 19 -8.28 -14.00 6.49
CA GLN A 19 -9.36 -13.44 5.72
C GLN A 19 -8.87 -12.27 4.86
N VAL A 20 -9.19 -12.31 3.57
CA VAL A 20 -8.95 -11.20 2.64
C VAL A 20 -10.27 -10.47 2.43
N TYR A 21 -10.27 -9.16 2.66
CA TYR A 21 -11.39 -8.28 2.34
C TYR A 21 -11.35 -7.94 0.85
N ASN A 22 -12.35 -8.37 0.08
CA ASN A 22 -12.42 -8.06 -1.36
C ASN A 22 -13.26 -6.79 -1.55
N ILE A 23 -12.59 -5.69 -1.88
CA ILE A 23 -13.20 -4.36 -1.96
C ILE A 23 -13.83 -4.19 -3.34
N LYS A 24 -15.15 -4.05 -3.36
CA LYS A 24 -15.92 -4.07 -4.62
C LYS A 24 -15.81 -2.76 -5.41
N ASN A 25 -15.76 -1.62 -4.72
CA ASN A 25 -15.72 -0.29 -5.31
C ASN A 25 -15.25 0.75 -4.28
N GLU A 26 -15.19 2.03 -4.67
CA GLU A 26 -14.71 3.13 -3.82
C GLU A 26 -15.58 3.36 -2.56
N ASP A 27 -16.85 2.95 -2.58
CA ASP A 27 -17.81 3.11 -1.47
C ASP A 27 -17.74 1.96 -0.46
N ASP A 28 -17.14 0.83 -0.84
CA ASP A 28 -16.89 -0.28 0.06
C ASP A 28 -15.77 0.09 1.06
N LYS A 29 -16.19 0.43 2.28
CA LYS A 29 -15.28 0.78 3.38
C LYS A 29 -15.01 -0.39 4.33
N SER A 30 -15.22 -1.63 3.91
CA SER A 30 -15.10 -2.80 4.78
C SER A 30 -13.70 -3.02 5.38
N HIS A 31 -12.64 -2.53 4.73
CA HIS A 31 -11.25 -2.54 5.22
C HIS A 31 -10.89 -1.32 6.08
N PHE A 32 -11.79 -0.35 6.24
CA PHE A 32 -11.57 0.81 7.09
C PHE A 32 -12.19 0.65 8.47
N LEU A 33 -11.65 1.38 9.43
CA LEU A 33 -12.24 1.66 10.74
C LEU A 33 -12.28 3.18 10.93
N LYS A 34 -13.20 3.65 11.77
CA LYS A 34 -13.39 5.08 12.03
C LYS A 34 -13.22 5.36 13.52
N ILE A 35 -12.20 6.14 13.87
CA ILE A 35 -11.90 6.55 15.24
C ILE A 35 -11.97 8.07 15.29
N TYR A 36 -12.80 8.63 16.17
CA TYR A 36 -12.99 10.08 16.30
C TYR A 36 -13.22 10.80 14.96
N ARG A 37 -14.04 10.18 14.09
CA ARG A 37 -14.38 10.65 12.72
C ARG A 37 -13.22 10.61 11.70
N ILE A 38 -12.06 10.09 12.08
CA ILE A 38 -10.93 9.87 11.19
C ILE A 38 -10.95 8.41 10.72
N GLU A 39 -10.77 8.21 9.42
CA GLU A 39 -10.68 6.89 8.80
C GLU A 39 -9.25 6.38 8.83
N TYR A 40 -9.09 5.14 9.29
CA TYR A 40 -7.85 4.38 9.30
C TYR A 40 -8.08 3.04 8.64
N LEU A 41 -7.05 2.45 8.07
CA LEU A 41 -7.12 1.05 7.68
C LEU A 41 -7.31 0.18 8.93
N LYS A 42 -7.95 -0.97 8.79
CA LYS A 42 -7.94 -1.95 9.86
C LYS A 42 -6.53 -2.51 10.04
N PRO A 43 -6.08 -2.77 11.29
CA PRO A 43 -4.79 -3.38 11.54
C PRO A 43 -4.82 -4.90 11.27
N ASN A 44 -3.67 -5.48 10.89
CA ASN A 44 -3.49 -6.94 10.72
C ASN A 44 -4.51 -7.61 9.77
N ILE A 45 -4.89 -6.91 8.70
CA ILE A 45 -5.76 -7.46 7.66
C ILE A 45 -5.04 -7.53 6.31
N LYS A 46 -5.64 -8.30 5.41
CA LYS A 46 -5.35 -8.26 3.98
C LYS A 46 -6.59 -7.77 3.25
N TYR A 47 -6.43 -6.93 2.24
CA TYR A 47 -7.53 -6.53 1.38
C TYR A 47 -7.11 -6.51 -0.09
N ASN A 48 -8.03 -6.83 -0.98
CA ASN A 48 -7.83 -6.85 -2.42
C ASN A 48 -8.64 -5.72 -3.06
N ILE A 49 -7.98 -4.91 -3.89
CA ILE A 49 -8.61 -3.91 -4.75
C ILE A 49 -8.18 -4.24 -6.17
N ASN A 50 -9.13 -4.66 -7.02
CA ASN A 50 -8.90 -4.90 -8.46
C ASN A 50 -7.68 -5.79 -8.77
N GLY A 51 -7.52 -6.90 -8.02
CA GLY A 51 -6.42 -7.85 -8.21
C GLY A 51 -5.12 -7.48 -7.49
N THR A 52 -5.06 -6.30 -6.85
CA THR A 52 -3.92 -5.88 -6.03
C THR A 52 -4.21 -6.17 -4.56
N LEU A 53 -3.39 -7.02 -3.94
CA LEU A 53 -3.47 -7.41 -2.54
C LEU A 53 -2.59 -6.51 -1.68
N TYR A 54 -3.17 -5.92 -0.64
CA TYR A 54 -2.49 -5.09 0.34
C TYR A 54 -2.53 -5.77 1.71
N SER A 55 -1.48 -5.59 2.51
CA SER A 55 -1.40 -6.10 3.88
C SER A 55 -1.08 -4.97 4.85
N THR A 56 -1.82 -4.91 5.95
CA THR A 56 -1.61 -3.93 7.01
C THR A 56 -1.02 -4.55 8.27
N ASP A 57 -0.19 -3.79 8.96
CA ASP A 57 0.37 -4.22 10.24
C ASP A 57 -0.51 -3.83 11.43
N LYS A 58 -0.02 -4.10 12.64
CA LYS A 58 -0.73 -3.79 13.90
C LYS A 58 -0.99 -2.29 14.13
N GLN A 59 -0.27 -1.41 13.42
CA GLN A 59 -0.43 0.04 13.49
C GLN A 59 -1.26 0.58 12.32
N SER A 60 -1.92 -0.29 11.55
CA SER A 60 -2.75 0.09 10.39
C SER A 60 -1.95 0.70 9.24
N ARG A 61 -0.66 0.37 9.13
CA ARG A 61 0.23 0.82 8.04
C ARG A 61 0.32 -0.27 6.98
N ILE A 62 0.33 0.11 5.70
CA ILE A 62 0.54 -0.84 4.60
C ILE A 62 2.01 -1.24 4.58
N TYR A 63 2.31 -2.52 4.82
CA TYR A 63 3.69 -3.01 4.81
C TYR A 63 4.03 -3.86 3.58
N LYS A 64 3.02 -4.36 2.87
CA LYS A 64 3.22 -5.21 1.68
C LYS A 64 2.09 -5.04 0.68
N VAL A 65 2.45 -4.92 -0.59
CA VAL A 65 1.53 -4.90 -1.74
C VAL A 65 1.98 -5.96 -2.75
N ILE A 66 1.04 -6.76 -3.24
CA ILE A 66 1.28 -7.82 -4.22
C ILE A 66 0.26 -7.70 -5.34
N ARG A 67 0.73 -7.66 -6.58
CA ARG A 67 -0.09 -7.79 -7.77
C ARG A 67 0.53 -8.84 -8.69
N LYS A 68 -0.17 -9.97 -8.86
CA LYS A 68 0.29 -11.05 -9.74
C LYS A 68 0.00 -10.75 -11.20
N ASP A 69 -1.20 -10.25 -11.47
CA ASP A 69 -1.66 -9.99 -12.83
C ASP A 69 -0.88 -8.85 -13.50
N ASN A 70 -0.91 -8.86 -14.82
CA ASN A 70 -0.34 -7.79 -15.64
C ASN A 70 -0.85 -6.42 -15.19
N LEU A 71 0.08 -5.47 -15.07
CA LEU A 71 -0.21 -4.07 -14.87
C LEU A 71 -0.77 -3.51 -16.18
N ILE A 72 -1.90 -2.80 -16.09
CA ILE A 72 -2.61 -2.25 -17.24
C ILE A 72 -2.71 -0.74 -17.12
N LEU A 73 -2.70 -0.04 -18.26
CA LEU A 73 -2.97 1.40 -18.28
C LEU A 73 -4.45 1.66 -17.95
N SER A 74 -4.67 2.67 -17.14
CA SER A 74 -5.99 3.11 -16.66
C SER A 74 -5.92 4.60 -16.29
N ASN A 75 -6.99 5.11 -15.70
CA ASN A 75 -7.07 6.52 -15.31
C ASN A 75 -7.96 6.67 -14.06
N ALA A 76 -7.44 6.29 -12.90
CA ALA A 76 -8.14 6.51 -11.63
C ALA A 76 -8.22 8.00 -11.27
N LYS A 77 -9.26 8.33 -10.48
CA LYS A 77 -9.47 9.68 -9.95
C LYS A 77 -8.31 10.09 -9.04
N ARG A 78 -8.20 11.39 -8.76
CA ARG A 78 -7.29 11.92 -7.73
C ARG A 78 -8.08 12.38 -6.52
N ASN A 79 -7.69 11.93 -5.34
CA ASN A 79 -8.24 12.43 -4.07
C ASN A 79 -7.17 13.22 -3.30
N ASN A 80 -7.18 14.55 -3.48
CA ASN A 80 -6.24 15.45 -2.80
C ASN A 80 -6.43 15.45 -1.27
N TYR A 81 -7.65 15.18 -0.80
CA TYR A 81 -7.92 15.07 0.63
C TYR A 81 -7.19 13.87 1.23
N ALA A 82 -7.28 12.68 0.60
CA ALA A 82 -6.59 11.49 1.06
C ALA A 82 -5.05 11.65 1.03
N GLN A 83 -4.51 12.26 -0.02
CA GLN A 83 -3.06 12.54 -0.12
C GLN A 83 -2.56 13.49 0.97
N ARG A 84 -3.36 14.47 1.37
CA ARG A 84 -3.02 15.32 2.53
C ARG A 84 -3.18 14.55 3.84
N LYS A 85 -4.24 13.76 3.97
CA LYS A 85 -4.57 13.06 5.22
C LYS A 85 -3.54 12.00 5.57
N ILE A 86 -3.01 11.26 4.60
CA ILE A 86 -1.95 10.27 4.85
C ILE A 86 -0.66 10.93 5.39
N VAL A 87 -0.33 12.14 4.92
CA VAL A 87 0.81 12.91 5.44
C VAL A 87 0.53 13.43 6.85
N GLU A 88 -0.68 13.93 7.11
CA GLU A 88 -1.09 14.38 8.44
C GLU A 88 -1.03 13.24 9.48
N LEU A 89 -1.43 12.02 9.08
CA LEU A 89 -1.47 10.86 9.98
C LEU A 89 -0.10 10.22 10.18
N TYR A 90 0.72 10.17 9.12
CA TYR A 90 1.87 9.27 9.09
C TYR A 90 3.16 9.88 8.52
N GLY A 91 3.17 11.16 8.15
CA GLY A 91 4.30 11.82 7.49
C GLY A 91 4.80 13.07 8.21
N ILE A 92 5.76 13.73 7.56
CA ILE A 92 6.32 15.00 7.98
C ILE A 92 5.70 16.09 7.12
N LYS A 93 4.96 17.01 7.75
CA LYS A 93 4.33 18.14 7.07
C LYS A 93 5.37 18.95 6.28
N ASP A 94 4.98 19.42 5.10
CA ASP A 94 5.77 20.23 4.16
C ASP A 94 6.99 19.51 3.52
N HIS A 95 7.37 18.32 4.02
CA HIS A 95 8.45 17.50 3.49
C HIS A 95 7.93 16.31 2.68
N ASP A 96 6.83 15.70 3.14
CA ASP A 96 6.22 14.53 2.52
C ASP A 96 5.01 14.87 1.65
N GLN A 97 4.71 13.93 0.75
CA GLN A 97 3.48 13.87 -0.04
C GLN A 97 2.77 12.54 0.20
N GLY A 98 1.47 12.50 -0.04
CA GLY A 98 0.72 11.25 -0.15
C GLY A 98 1.00 10.59 -1.50
N GLY A 99 2.04 9.77 -1.56
CA GLY A 99 2.44 9.05 -2.75
C GLY A 99 1.56 7.83 -2.97
N HIS A 100 1.22 7.55 -4.22
CA HIS A 100 0.55 6.29 -4.55
C HIS A 100 1.55 5.14 -4.51
N ILE A 101 1.11 3.98 -4.01
CA ILE A 101 1.89 2.74 -4.10
C ILE A 101 1.75 2.16 -5.52
N ILE A 102 0.52 2.01 -5.99
CA ILE A 102 0.19 1.78 -7.40
C ILE A 102 -0.36 3.08 -7.98
N GLY A 103 0.31 3.63 -8.98
CA GLY A 103 -0.06 4.91 -9.59
C GLY A 103 -1.48 4.93 -10.17
N ARG A 104 -2.09 6.13 -10.16
CA ARG A 104 -3.44 6.34 -10.74
C ARG A 104 -3.56 5.91 -12.21
N GLN A 105 -2.46 6.03 -12.96
CA GLN A 105 -2.38 5.64 -14.37
C GLN A 105 -2.42 4.13 -14.57
N PHE A 106 -2.39 3.36 -13.48
CA PHE A 106 -2.55 1.91 -13.45
C PHE A 106 -3.80 1.48 -12.67
N GLY A 107 -4.71 2.42 -12.38
CA GLY A 107 -5.97 2.13 -11.69
C GLY A 107 -5.84 2.01 -10.17
N GLY A 108 -4.72 2.46 -9.59
CA GLY A 108 -4.55 2.47 -8.14
C GLY A 108 -5.60 3.33 -7.44
N SER A 109 -6.09 2.85 -6.29
CA SER A 109 -7.10 3.56 -5.50
C SER A 109 -6.61 4.96 -5.12
N PRO A 110 -7.50 5.98 -5.16
CA PRO A 110 -7.14 7.34 -4.76
C PRO A 110 -7.14 7.54 -3.23
N ASN A 111 -7.64 6.57 -2.46
CA ASN A 111 -7.82 6.69 -1.02
C ASN A 111 -6.59 6.21 -0.23
N ILE A 112 -6.59 6.39 1.09
CA ILE A 112 -5.45 6.04 1.96
C ILE A 112 -5.09 4.54 1.97
N ASP A 113 -5.93 3.69 1.36
CA ASP A 113 -5.71 2.26 1.14
C ASP A 113 -4.71 1.93 0.01
N ASN A 114 -4.20 2.94 -0.68
CA ASN A 114 -3.14 2.79 -1.68
C ASN A 114 -2.13 3.96 -1.61
N LEU A 115 -2.04 4.62 -0.45
CA LEU A 115 -1.13 5.74 -0.24
C LEU A 115 -0.17 5.49 0.90
N ILE A 116 1.02 6.08 0.78
CA ILE A 116 1.99 6.22 1.87
C ILE A 116 2.49 7.66 1.98
N SER A 117 2.96 8.05 3.17
CA SER A 117 3.75 9.26 3.34
C SER A 117 5.14 9.05 2.76
N ILE A 118 5.54 9.89 1.81
CA ILE A 118 6.81 9.73 1.10
C ILE A 118 7.45 11.10 0.85
N ASN A 119 8.77 11.18 0.98
CA ASN A 119 9.56 12.37 0.72
C ASN A 119 9.22 12.92 -0.67
N LYS A 120 8.95 14.22 -0.77
CA LYS A 120 8.58 14.88 -2.03
C LYS A 120 9.58 14.62 -3.15
N LYS A 121 10.90 14.65 -2.87
CA LYS A 121 11.96 14.42 -3.86
C LYS A 121 11.93 12.99 -4.39
N LEU A 122 11.76 12.01 -3.50
CA LEU A 122 11.63 10.60 -3.90
C LEU A 122 10.37 10.36 -4.73
N ASN A 123 9.24 10.93 -4.30
CA ASN A 123 7.94 10.79 -4.97
C ASN A 123 7.95 11.33 -6.40
N ILE A 124 8.45 12.55 -6.61
CA ILE A 124 8.49 13.18 -7.94
C ILE A 124 9.71 12.79 -8.78
N GLY A 125 10.70 12.13 -8.15
CA GLY A 125 11.93 11.63 -8.77
C GLY A 125 11.83 10.14 -9.11
N GLU A 126 12.53 9.30 -8.36
CA GLU A 126 12.72 7.88 -8.71
C GLU A 126 11.43 7.04 -8.68
N MET A 127 10.47 7.36 -7.81
CA MET A 127 9.16 6.70 -7.83
C MET A 127 8.40 7.01 -9.12
N LYS A 128 8.27 8.31 -9.45
CA LYS A 128 7.66 8.74 -10.72
C LYS A 128 8.40 8.16 -11.92
N LYS A 129 9.73 8.10 -11.90
CA LYS A 129 10.54 7.50 -12.97
C LYS A 129 10.20 6.02 -13.15
N THR A 130 10.08 5.27 -12.05
CA THR A 130 9.67 3.85 -12.08
C THR A 130 8.26 3.68 -12.68
N GLU A 131 7.30 4.52 -12.27
CA GLU A 131 5.96 4.50 -12.87
C GLU A 131 5.98 4.82 -14.38
N MET A 132 6.81 5.77 -14.81
CA MET A 132 6.96 6.10 -16.23
C MET A 132 7.61 4.97 -17.02
N GLU A 133 8.63 4.30 -16.48
CA GLU A 133 9.27 3.14 -17.11
C GLU A 133 8.28 1.98 -17.32
N TRP A 134 7.43 1.71 -16.33
CA TRP A 134 6.33 0.74 -16.48
C TRP A 134 5.36 1.14 -17.59
N ARG A 135 4.95 2.42 -17.62
CA ARG A 135 4.05 2.95 -18.66
C ARG A 135 4.64 2.76 -20.06
N GLU A 136 5.90 3.16 -20.27
CA GLU A 136 6.58 3.02 -21.56
C GLU A 136 6.74 1.56 -21.97
N SER A 137 7.05 0.68 -21.01
CA SER A 137 7.18 -0.77 -21.25
C SER A 137 5.86 -1.35 -21.75
N ILE A 138 4.75 -1.01 -21.09
CA ILE A 138 3.40 -1.45 -21.49
C ILE A 138 3.05 -0.94 -22.89
N ILE A 139 3.34 0.33 -23.21
CA ILE A 139 3.09 0.91 -24.54
C ILE A 139 3.90 0.17 -25.63
N LYS A 140 5.10 -0.29 -25.31
CA LYS A 140 5.96 -1.08 -26.21
C LYS A 140 5.55 -2.56 -26.29
N GLY A 141 4.47 -2.96 -25.63
CA GLY A 141 3.95 -4.33 -25.61
C GLY A 141 4.74 -5.28 -24.72
N TYR A 142 5.42 -4.77 -23.69
CA TYR A 142 5.93 -5.60 -22.60
C TYR A 142 4.87 -5.73 -21.51
N GLU A 143 4.85 -6.88 -20.84
CA GLU A 143 4.03 -7.12 -19.67
C GLU A 143 4.84 -6.83 -18.40
N ILE A 144 4.21 -6.16 -17.43
CA ILE A 144 4.77 -5.92 -16.11
C ILE A 144 3.90 -6.67 -15.11
N ASN A 145 4.43 -7.69 -14.44
CA ASN A 145 3.66 -8.56 -13.57
C ASN A 145 4.47 -9.01 -12.34
N ASP A 146 3.86 -9.84 -11.48
CA ASP A 146 4.46 -10.30 -10.23
C ASP A 146 5.09 -9.19 -9.38
N ILE A 147 4.38 -8.04 -9.32
CA ILE A 147 4.79 -6.87 -8.58
C ILE A 147 4.66 -7.17 -7.09
N ILE A 148 5.76 -7.02 -6.35
CA ILE A 148 5.83 -7.12 -4.89
C ILE A 148 6.49 -5.85 -4.38
N ILE A 149 5.76 -5.08 -3.58
CA ILE A 149 6.25 -3.87 -2.93
C ILE A 149 6.27 -4.12 -1.43
N ASP A 150 7.46 -4.14 -0.84
CA ASP A 150 7.66 -4.23 0.61
C ASP A 150 7.98 -2.83 1.15
N ILE A 151 7.24 -2.42 2.19
CA ILE A 151 7.30 -1.09 2.79
C ILE A 151 7.74 -1.28 4.24
N ASN A 152 8.99 -0.93 4.52
CA ASN A 152 9.63 -1.17 5.80
C ASN A 152 9.59 0.07 6.67
N TYR A 153 9.22 -0.13 7.92
CA TYR A 153 9.14 0.92 8.95
C TYR A 153 10.18 0.66 10.02
N ILE A 154 10.82 1.72 10.52
CA ILE A 154 11.73 1.62 11.67
C ILE A 154 10.90 1.67 12.95
N TYR A 155 10.99 0.62 13.78
CA TYR A 155 10.27 0.50 15.06
C TYR A 155 8.77 0.85 14.92
N THR A 156 8.28 1.79 15.73
CA THR A 156 6.91 2.26 15.77
C THR A 156 6.65 3.45 14.85
N ASN A 157 7.63 3.87 14.04
CA ASN A 157 7.52 5.06 13.19
C ASN A 157 6.44 4.87 12.12
N THR A 158 5.52 5.82 12.01
CA THR A 158 4.44 5.77 11.04
C THR A 158 4.89 6.01 9.61
N ARG A 159 6.03 6.69 9.42
CA ARG A 159 6.59 7.02 8.11
C ARG A 159 7.43 5.84 7.59
N PRO A 160 7.22 5.36 6.35
CA PRO A 160 8.08 4.37 5.74
C PRO A 160 9.54 4.84 5.72
N TYR A 161 10.47 3.91 5.90
CA TYR A 161 11.90 4.18 5.80
C TYR A 161 12.50 3.61 4.51
N ILE A 162 12.15 2.36 4.16
CA ILE A 162 12.62 1.70 2.93
C ILE A 162 11.42 1.21 2.13
N ILE A 163 11.47 1.41 0.82
CA ILE A 163 10.50 0.88 -0.14
C ILE A 163 11.27 -0.01 -1.11
N ILE A 164 10.90 -1.29 -1.18
CA ILE A 164 11.50 -2.27 -2.07
C ILE A 164 10.45 -2.69 -3.09
N ILE A 165 10.73 -2.50 -4.38
CA ILE A 165 9.85 -2.86 -5.48
C ILE A 165 10.52 -3.99 -6.27
N ASN A 166 9.84 -5.13 -6.39
CA ASN A 166 10.24 -6.24 -7.23
C ASN A 166 9.15 -6.48 -8.28
N TYR A 167 9.51 -6.76 -9.52
CA TYR A 167 8.54 -7.07 -10.58
C TYR A 167 9.22 -7.80 -11.73
N ASN A 168 8.46 -8.49 -12.56
CA ASN A 168 8.94 -9.10 -13.79
C ASN A 168 8.59 -8.21 -14.99
N ILE A 169 9.42 -8.30 -16.02
CA ILE A 169 9.16 -7.74 -17.35
C ILE A 169 9.21 -8.86 -18.37
N GLU A 170 8.15 -8.99 -19.18
CA GLU A 170 8.00 -10.09 -20.13
C GLU A 170 7.63 -9.59 -21.53
N LYS A 171 8.20 -10.21 -22.58
CA LYS A 171 7.79 -10.03 -23.99
C LYS A 171 8.35 -11.15 -24.86
N GLY A 172 7.48 -12.02 -25.37
CA GLY A 172 7.91 -13.20 -26.13
C GLY A 172 8.84 -14.07 -25.29
N TYR A 173 10.08 -14.26 -25.75
CA TYR A 173 11.11 -15.02 -25.01
C TYR A 173 11.89 -14.18 -23.98
N THR A 174 11.63 -12.87 -23.89
CA THR A 174 12.25 -12.02 -22.87
C THR A 174 11.49 -12.17 -21.55
N ASN A 175 12.18 -12.57 -20.49
CA ASN A 175 11.67 -12.56 -19.12
C ASN A 175 12.83 -12.23 -18.16
N TYR A 176 12.70 -11.15 -17.41
CA TYR A 176 13.66 -10.82 -16.35
C TYR A 176 12.98 -10.12 -15.18
N ARG A 177 13.60 -10.24 -14.00
CA ARG A 177 13.12 -9.64 -12.77
C ARG A 177 13.93 -8.38 -12.43
N ILE A 178 13.24 -7.31 -12.06
CA ILE A 178 13.84 -6.07 -11.59
C ILE A 178 13.58 -5.94 -10.08
N GLN A 179 14.59 -5.45 -9.36
CA GLN A 179 14.48 -5.00 -8.00
C GLN A 179 14.95 -3.54 -7.90
N LYS A 180 14.17 -2.71 -7.22
CA LYS A 180 14.52 -1.34 -6.86
C LYS A 180 14.36 -1.14 -5.37
N ILE A 181 15.31 -0.44 -4.75
CA ILE A 181 15.32 -0.15 -3.32
C ILE A 181 15.43 1.37 -3.16
N PHE A 182 14.52 1.95 -2.42
CA PHE A 182 14.48 3.39 -2.15
C PHE A 182 14.51 3.65 -0.65
N THR A 183 15.32 4.61 -0.24
CA THR A 183 15.28 5.17 1.11
C THR A 183 14.39 6.39 1.11
N ASN A 184 13.43 6.42 2.02
CA ASN A 184 12.56 7.56 2.25
C ASN A 184 13.24 8.48 3.28
N GLU A 185 14.20 9.28 2.83
CA GLU A 185 14.95 10.23 3.67
C GLU A 185 14.12 11.43 4.14
#